data_AF-A2G143-F1
#
_entry.id   AF-A2G143-F1
#
_cell.length_a   1.000
_cell.length_b   1.000
_cell.length_c   1.000
_cell.angle_alpha   90.00
_cell.angle_beta   90.00
_cell.angle_gamma   90.00
#
_symmetry.space_group_name_H-M   'P 1'
#
loop_
_entity.id
_entity.type
_entity.pdbx_description
1 polymer ?
#
loop_
_entity_poly.entity_id
_entity_poly.type
_entity_poly.pdbx_seq_one_letter_code
_entity_poly.pdbx_strand_id
1 'polypeptide(L)'
;MYVLVGLSQACDLLFDDSLLDYIMNSSEMDELISLLLQVVTFFPSESRKMEVCYKKVILKRNLSIVERFLVYQVYRIKMRRLVSDSKDTLEMISKLKAMNEGCKSSIRSFWDKNTCKNSFLSSMASKVDNVNSFFKSALQNNPNNVRIRNEYANFLVECKCDFDSAAIETIRPDTIGDGKNFFVDTSFRSMVNKFPLYLKQNILDTKGKKIIKRNDGTSKTSSSSNKSNHSSVDSFSMDVERQEVACKKLIRDSKLRLAFNHSIKDGLPIESKLTGILSLINFIVILFFFVGFTIYLNKELSWMRGSYEDLSLAGYSVFYNIYSNVYTLSKFAQDTNRYVDNEEILGDISIDKSTVTILVPSELSLEMKNFVCIKYSKDYLGDLLNSLASQAMDFDIYEMAKELITTQSLMTVCADAKADFIINASLKGQLLVLAFMQNTIMGQYSNGQYFDNIYMSNDYCQIASNFQFISDQSNSVFKAILDYNINKSEKYEI
;
A
#
# COMPACT_ATOMS: atom_id res chain seq x y z
N MET A 1 14.60 -28.68 14.78
CA MET A 1 14.49 -29.66 13.67
C MET A 1 13.89 -30.99 14.15
N TYR A 2 14.45 -31.65 15.16
CA TYR A 2 13.97 -32.96 15.65
C TYR A 2 12.51 -32.99 16.14
N VAL A 3 12.04 -31.93 16.81
CA VAL A 3 10.63 -31.85 17.27
C VAL A 3 9.63 -31.82 16.12
N LEU A 4 9.96 -31.18 14.99
CA LEU A 4 9.11 -31.13 13.80
C LEU A 4 9.09 -32.49 13.07
N VAL A 5 10.23 -33.18 13.02
CA VAL A 5 10.32 -34.55 12.50
C VAL A 5 9.48 -35.49 13.36
N GLY A 6 9.57 -35.36 14.69
CA GLY A 6 8.74 -36.11 15.64
C GLY A 6 7.24 -35.84 15.47
N LEU A 7 6.84 -34.60 15.18
CA LEU A 7 5.45 -34.25 14.86
C LEU A 7 5.01 -34.87 13.51
N SER A 8 5.89 -34.90 12.51
CA SER A 8 5.55 -35.48 11.20
C SER A 8 5.39 -37.00 11.23
N GLN A 9 6.16 -37.68 12.07
CA GLN A 9 6.15 -39.14 12.19
C GLN A 9 5.24 -39.65 13.32
N ALA A 10 4.51 -38.76 14.00
CA ALA A 10 3.64 -39.09 15.13
C ALA A 10 4.36 -39.93 16.22
N CYS A 11 5.51 -39.46 16.68
CA CYS A 11 6.32 -40.17 17.68
C CYS A 11 5.61 -40.27 19.04
N ASP A 12 5.64 -41.45 19.66
CA ASP A 12 4.98 -41.74 20.95
C ASP A 12 5.43 -40.82 22.09
N LEU A 13 6.71 -40.41 22.10
CA LEU A 13 7.27 -39.50 23.12
C LEU A 13 6.67 -38.08 23.09
N LEU A 14 6.16 -37.64 21.94
CA LEU A 14 5.43 -36.38 21.81
C LEU A 14 3.95 -36.53 22.16
N PHE A 15 3.40 -37.75 22.07
CA PHE A 15 2.00 -38.05 22.38
C PHE A 15 1.77 -38.28 23.88
N ASP A 16 2.67 -39.00 24.53
CA ASP A 16 2.64 -39.26 25.99
C ASP A 16 3.06 -38.03 26.81
N ASP A 17 3.37 -36.91 26.13
CA ASP A 17 3.87 -35.65 26.66
C ASP A 17 5.13 -35.75 27.54
N SER A 18 5.72 -36.93 27.70
CA SER A 18 6.94 -37.14 28.50
C SER A 18 8.11 -36.28 28.01
N LEU A 19 8.22 -36.08 26.69
CA LEU A 19 9.21 -35.17 26.10
C LEU A 19 8.86 -33.70 26.35
N LEU A 20 7.57 -33.33 26.31
CA LEU A 20 7.13 -31.96 26.63
C LEU A 20 7.42 -31.63 28.09
N ASP A 21 7.14 -32.56 29.00
CA ASP A 21 7.30 -32.40 30.43
C ASP A 21 8.80 -32.40 30.82
N TYR A 22 9.64 -33.21 30.15
CA TYR A 22 11.09 -33.17 30.30
C TYR A 22 11.70 -31.82 29.88
N ILE A 23 11.32 -31.31 28.69
CA ILE A 23 11.79 -30.01 28.18
C ILE A 23 11.25 -28.86 29.04
N MET A 24 10.04 -28.98 29.59
CA MET A 24 9.51 -27.98 30.52
C MET A 24 10.28 -27.95 31.84
N ASN A 25 10.93 -29.04 32.27
CA ASN A 25 11.64 -29.11 33.55
C ASN A 25 13.15 -28.83 33.43
N SER A 26 13.74 -28.91 32.24
CA SER A 26 15.15 -28.57 32.03
C SER A 26 15.34 -27.05 31.83
N SER A 27 16.27 -26.46 32.59
CA SER A 27 16.57 -25.02 32.58
C SER A 27 17.50 -24.57 31.45
N GLU A 28 18.14 -25.50 30.75
CA GLU A 28 19.20 -25.19 29.76
C GLU A 28 18.65 -24.98 28.33
N MET A 29 17.35 -25.19 28.10
CA MET A 29 16.77 -25.29 26.76
C MET A 29 15.75 -24.17 26.46
N ASP A 30 16.05 -22.94 26.87
CA ASP A 30 15.15 -21.79 26.71
C ASP A 30 14.71 -21.56 25.25
N GLU A 31 15.61 -21.73 24.28
CA GLU A 31 15.30 -21.59 22.85
C GLU A 31 14.29 -22.63 22.35
N LEU A 32 14.27 -23.83 22.93
CA LEU A 32 13.31 -24.88 22.56
C LEU A 32 11.90 -24.61 23.10
N ILE A 33 11.76 -23.78 24.15
CA ILE A 33 10.45 -23.46 24.74
C ILE A 33 9.56 -22.70 23.74
N SER A 34 10.11 -21.85 22.87
CA SER A 34 9.33 -21.12 21.86
C SER A 34 8.79 -22.06 20.77
N LEU A 35 9.60 -23.03 20.35
CA LEU A 35 9.19 -24.08 19.41
C LEU A 35 8.18 -25.04 20.06
N LEU A 36 8.38 -25.37 21.34
CA LEU A 36 7.45 -26.16 22.13
C LEU A 36 6.09 -25.47 22.24
N LEU A 37 6.08 -24.17 22.52
CA LEU A 37 4.86 -23.37 22.61
C LEU A 37 4.09 -23.45 21.28
N GLN A 38 4.77 -23.33 20.15
CA GLN A 38 4.15 -23.48 18.83
C GLN A 38 3.50 -24.86 18.66
N VAL A 39 4.20 -25.94 19.02
CA VAL A 39 3.69 -27.31 18.89
C VAL A 39 2.48 -27.55 19.79
N VAL A 40 2.56 -27.15 21.05
CA VAL A 40 1.47 -27.32 22.02
C VAL A 40 0.24 -26.51 21.59
N THR A 41 0.42 -25.37 20.90
CA THR A 41 -0.74 -24.62 20.38
C THR A 41 -1.54 -25.37 19.32
N PHE A 42 -1.02 -26.41 18.68
CA PHE A 42 -1.82 -27.21 17.74
C PHE A 42 -2.81 -28.14 18.43
N PHE A 43 -2.61 -28.46 19.71
CA PHE A 43 -3.44 -29.40 20.45
C PHE A 43 -4.39 -28.66 21.40
N PRO A 44 -5.72 -28.65 21.14
CA PRO A 44 -6.69 -27.99 22.01
C PRO A 44 -6.75 -28.61 23.42
N SER A 45 -6.50 -29.91 23.55
CA SER A 45 -6.55 -30.66 24.82
C SER A 45 -5.51 -30.19 25.84
N GLU A 46 -4.35 -29.69 25.38
CA GLU A 46 -3.21 -29.33 26.22
C GLU A 46 -3.16 -27.83 26.58
N SER A 47 -4.33 -27.21 26.77
CA SER A 47 -4.43 -25.77 27.07
C SER A 47 -3.71 -25.36 28.36
N ARG A 48 -3.57 -26.27 29.34
CA ARG A 48 -2.81 -26.02 30.59
C ARG A 48 -1.30 -25.94 30.33
N LYS A 49 -0.75 -26.89 29.56
CA LYS A 49 0.68 -26.91 29.19
C LYS A 49 1.03 -25.70 28.33
N MET A 50 0.13 -25.31 27.42
CA MET A 50 0.24 -24.07 26.65
C MET A 50 0.41 -22.84 27.54
N GLU A 51 -0.37 -22.74 28.63
CA GLU A 51 -0.28 -21.60 29.54
C GLU A 51 1.03 -21.56 30.34
N VAL A 52 1.54 -22.72 30.77
CA VAL A 52 2.84 -22.83 31.44
C VAL A 52 3.96 -22.40 30.50
N CYS A 53 4.00 -22.93 29.28
CA CYS A 53 4.98 -22.53 28.26
C CYS A 53 4.87 -21.04 27.93
N TYR A 54 3.65 -20.51 27.76
CA TYR A 54 3.42 -19.11 27.45
C TYR A 54 3.98 -18.17 28.55
N LYS A 55 3.76 -18.50 29.83
CA LYS A 55 4.33 -17.74 30.95
C LYS A 55 5.86 -17.77 30.95
N LYS A 56 6.47 -18.94 30.69
CA LYS A 56 7.94 -19.07 30.61
C LYS A 56 8.54 -18.24 29.47
N VAL A 57 7.90 -18.22 28.30
CA VAL A 57 8.38 -17.41 27.17
C VAL A 57 8.30 -15.91 27.47
N ILE A 58 7.24 -15.42 28.13
CA ILE A 58 7.11 -14.00 28.49
C ILE A 58 8.17 -13.56 29.51
N LEU A 59 8.58 -14.45 30.41
CA LEU A 59 9.58 -14.14 31.44
C LEU A 59 11.01 -14.06 30.88
N LYS A 60 11.25 -14.42 29.61
CA LYS A 60 12.56 -14.26 28.98
C LYS A 60 12.91 -12.78 28.83
N ARG A 61 14.14 -12.42 29.24
CA ARG A 61 14.65 -11.03 29.18
C ARG A 61 14.90 -10.52 27.76
N ASN A 62 15.32 -11.39 26.83
CA ASN A 62 15.67 -11.02 25.46
C ASN A 62 14.78 -11.75 24.45
N LEU A 63 13.60 -11.21 24.16
CA LEU A 63 12.68 -11.75 23.15
C LEU A 63 13.03 -11.25 21.75
N SER A 64 13.34 -12.18 20.85
CA SER A 64 13.48 -11.91 19.41
C SER A 64 12.17 -11.42 18.80
N ILE A 65 12.23 -10.68 17.68
CA ILE A 65 11.04 -10.20 16.96
C ILE A 65 10.10 -11.35 16.57
N VAL A 66 10.67 -12.51 16.19
CA VAL A 66 9.92 -13.71 15.84
C VAL A 66 9.19 -14.27 17.06
N GLU A 67 9.84 -14.28 18.22
CA GLU A 67 9.23 -14.75 19.48
C GLU A 67 8.14 -13.79 19.96
N ARG A 68 8.31 -12.47 19.80
CA ARG A 68 7.26 -11.48 20.10
C ARG A 68 6.02 -11.69 19.24
N PHE A 69 6.22 -11.95 17.95
CA PHE A 69 5.12 -12.26 17.03
C PHE A 69 4.44 -13.58 17.38
N LEU A 70 5.21 -14.61 17.75
CA LEU A 70 4.68 -15.88 18.25
C LEU A 70 3.80 -15.66 19.50
N VAL A 71 4.30 -14.91 20.50
CA VAL A 71 3.56 -14.57 21.72
C VAL A 71 2.22 -13.89 21.37
N TYR A 72 2.22 -12.95 20.44
CA TYR A 72 1.00 -12.29 19.97
C TYR A 72 -0.01 -13.29 19.35
N GLN A 73 0.46 -14.18 18.47
CA GLN A 73 -0.41 -15.20 17.84
C GLN A 73 -0.99 -16.17 18.87
N VAL A 74 -0.14 -16.65 19.79
CA VAL A 74 -0.52 -17.59 20.84
C VAL A 74 -1.52 -16.96 21.80
N TYR A 75 -1.35 -15.69 22.15
CA TYR A 75 -2.30 -14.95 22.98
C TYR A 75 -3.70 -14.94 22.36
N ARG A 76 -3.82 -14.71 21.04
CA ARG A 76 -5.13 -14.76 20.34
C ARG A 76 -5.75 -16.15 20.35
N ILE A 77 -4.96 -17.20 20.13
CA ILE A 77 -5.43 -18.59 20.21
C ILE A 77 -5.90 -18.90 21.63
N LYS A 78 -5.11 -18.49 22.64
CA LYS A 78 -5.45 -18.65 24.06
C LYS A 78 -6.78 -17.98 24.39
N MET A 79 -6.99 -16.73 23.99
CA MET A 79 -8.25 -16.01 24.25
C MET A 79 -9.45 -16.67 23.59
N ARG A 80 -9.31 -17.18 22.36
CA ARG A 80 -10.40 -17.89 21.67
C ARG A 80 -10.79 -19.21 22.32
N ARG A 81 -9.83 -19.91 22.93
CA ARG A 81 -10.05 -21.17 23.65
C ARG A 81 -10.57 -20.97 25.08
N LEU A 82 -10.35 -19.78 25.65
CA LEU A 82 -10.75 -19.47 27.02
C LEU A 82 -12.28 -19.40 27.12
N VAL A 83 -12.83 -20.09 28.11
CA VAL A 83 -14.25 -20.00 28.47
C VAL A 83 -14.44 -19.07 29.68
N SER A 84 -13.41 -18.92 30.51
CA SER A 84 -13.41 -18.06 31.69
C SER A 84 -13.20 -16.59 31.36
N ASP A 85 -13.69 -15.70 32.23
CA ASP A 85 -13.47 -14.27 32.11
C ASP A 85 -12.03 -13.90 32.53
N SER A 86 -11.28 -13.26 31.65
CA SER A 86 -10.05 -12.54 31.98
C SER A 86 -10.33 -11.08 32.34
N LYS A 87 -9.37 -10.39 32.97
CA LYS A 87 -9.48 -8.95 33.27
C LYS A 87 -9.81 -8.14 32.00
N ASP A 88 -9.13 -8.45 30.89
CA ASP A 88 -9.33 -7.78 29.59
C ASP A 88 -10.76 -8.01 29.07
N THR A 89 -11.30 -9.22 29.21
CA THR A 89 -12.69 -9.51 28.81
C THR A 89 -13.71 -8.78 29.69
N LEU A 90 -13.44 -8.60 30.98
CA LEU A 90 -14.33 -7.85 31.89
C LEU A 90 -14.38 -6.36 31.54
N GLU A 91 -13.24 -5.75 31.23
CA GLU A 91 -13.17 -4.37 30.75
C GLU A 91 -13.91 -4.22 29.41
N MET A 92 -13.71 -5.16 28.49
CA MET A 92 -14.42 -5.20 27.22
C MET A 92 -15.94 -5.32 27.42
N ILE A 93 -16.40 -6.19 28.32
CA ILE A 93 -17.82 -6.34 28.67
C ILE A 93 -18.38 -5.03 29.24
N SER A 94 -17.64 -4.38 30.15
CA SER A 94 -18.06 -3.10 30.73
C SER A 94 -18.25 -2.04 29.65
N LYS A 95 -17.29 -1.93 28.72
CA LYS A 95 -17.36 -1.02 27.57
C LYS A 95 -18.55 -1.35 26.66
N LEU A 96 -18.77 -2.63 26.35
CA LEU A 96 -19.90 -3.10 25.55
C LEU A 96 -21.25 -2.77 26.20
N LYS A 97 -21.38 -2.98 27.51
CA LYS A 97 -22.59 -2.61 28.26
C LYS A 97 -22.82 -1.10 28.23
N ALA A 98 -21.80 -0.28 28.45
CA ALA A 98 -21.92 1.17 28.37
C ALA A 98 -22.37 1.64 26.97
N MET A 99 -21.81 1.04 25.92
CA MET A 99 -22.22 1.32 24.54
C MET A 99 -23.67 0.87 24.26
N ASN A 100 -24.06 -0.31 24.75
CA ASN A 100 -25.42 -0.84 24.62
C ASN A 100 -26.45 0.07 25.32
N GLU A 101 -26.22 0.43 26.58
CA GLU A 101 -27.10 1.34 27.32
C GLU A 101 -27.14 2.74 26.68
N GLY A 102 -26.02 3.23 26.18
CA GLY A 102 -25.98 4.48 25.41
C GLY A 102 -26.79 4.41 24.11
N CYS A 103 -26.84 3.25 23.46
CA CYS A 103 -27.68 3.01 22.28
C CYS A 103 -29.16 2.95 22.66
N LYS A 104 -29.53 2.15 23.67
CA LYS A 104 -30.91 2.05 24.20
C LYS A 104 -31.47 3.40 24.62
N SER A 105 -30.68 4.20 25.36
CA SER A 105 -31.08 5.55 25.77
C SER A 105 -31.34 6.46 24.57
N SER A 106 -30.54 6.35 23.51
CA SER A 106 -30.76 7.11 22.28
C SER A 106 -32.08 6.69 21.61
N ILE A 107 -32.43 5.41 21.63
CA ILE A 107 -33.63 4.87 20.98
C ILE A 107 -34.87 5.26 21.78
N ARG A 108 -34.80 5.22 23.12
CA ARG A 108 -35.86 5.72 23.98
C ARG A 108 -36.09 7.22 23.75
N SER A 109 -35.02 8.00 23.71
CA SER A 109 -35.09 9.44 23.41
C SER A 109 -35.65 9.74 22.01
N PHE A 110 -35.57 8.80 21.05
CA PHE A 110 -36.22 8.97 19.76
C PHE A 110 -37.75 8.94 19.89
N TRP A 111 -38.30 8.01 20.69
CA TRP A 111 -39.74 7.89 20.90
C TRP A 111 -40.35 9.07 21.67
N ASP A 112 -39.55 9.76 22.49
CA ASP A 112 -39.99 10.95 23.23
C ASP A 112 -40.04 12.23 22.37
N LYS A 113 -39.51 12.21 21.14
CA LYS A 113 -39.42 13.40 20.27
C LYS A 113 -40.60 13.50 19.30
N ASN A 114 -41.29 14.64 19.32
CA ASN A 114 -42.41 14.93 18.41
C ASN A 114 -41.99 15.19 16.95
N THR A 115 -40.73 15.58 16.68
CA THR A 115 -40.22 15.84 15.33
C THR A 115 -38.80 15.28 15.18
N CYS A 116 -38.54 14.57 14.08
CA CYS A 116 -37.23 13.97 13.80
C CYS A 116 -36.62 14.52 12.51
N LYS A 117 -35.34 14.88 12.54
CA LYS A 117 -34.55 15.26 11.35
C LYS A 117 -33.88 14.01 10.76
N ASN A 118 -33.79 13.94 9.42
CA ASN A 118 -33.13 12.81 8.72
C ASN A 118 -31.68 12.58 9.19
N SER A 119 -30.95 13.63 9.55
CA SER A 119 -29.58 13.52 10.07
C SER A 119 -29.50 12.75 11.40
N PHE A 120 -30.51 12.90 12.27
CA PHE A 120 -30.59 12.17 13.53
C PHE A 120 -30.82 10.67 13.28
N LEU A 121 -31.70 10.32 12.33
CA LEU A 121 -31.94 8.92 11.93
C LEU A 121 -30.68 8.27 11.37
N SER A 122 -29.95 8.97 10.50
CA SER A 122 -28.68 8.47 9.95
C SER A 122 -27.61 8.28 11.03
N SER A 123 -27.50 9.22 11.98
CA SER A 123 -26.57 9.11 13.11
C SER A 123 -26.94 7.94 14.03
N MET A 124 -28.24 7.75 14.27
CA MET A 124 -28.76 6.63 15.04
C MET A 124 -28.45 5.28 14.37
N ALA A 125 -28.75 5.15 13.08
CA ALA A 125 -28.45 3.94 12.31
C ALA A 125 -26.95 3.61 12.36
N SER A 126 -26.10 4.62 12.13
CA SER A 126 -24.64 4.45 12.25
C SER A 126 -24.22 4.01 13.65
N LYS A 127 -24.83 4.57 14.71
CA LYS A 127 -24.54 4.17 16.09
C LYS A 127 -24.93 2.71 16.35
N VAL A 128 -26.11 2.27 15.89
CA VAL A 128 -26.55 0.87 16.00
C VAL A 128 -25.58 -0.06 15.25
N ASP A 129 -25.20 0.29 14.03
CA ASP A 129 -24.28 -0.52 13.21
C ASP A 129 -22.87 -0.58 13.80
N ASN A 130 -22.39 0.53 14.36
CA ASN A 130 -21.10 0.59 15.07
C ASN A 130 -21.09 -0.32 16.31
N VAL A 131 -22.15 -0.29 17.12
CA VAL A 131 -22.26 -1.17 18.30
C VAL A 131 -22.37 -2.63 17.86
N ASN A 132 -23.16 -2.92 16.83
CA ASN A 132 -23.30 -4.26 16.27
C ASN A 132 -21.96 -4.82 15.75
N SER A 133 -21.18 -4.02 15.00
CA SER A 133 -19.86 -4.44 14.51
C SER A 133 -18.88 -4.69 15.66
N PHE A 134 -18.94 -3.88 16.72
CA PHE A 134 -18.12 -4.07 17.92
C PHE A 134 -18.49 -5.35 18.68
N PHE A 135 -19.78 -5.68 18.83
CA PHE A 135 -20.22 -6.97 19.37
C PHE A 135 -19.76 -8.16 18.52
N LYS A 136 -19.89 -8.08 17.19
CA LYS A 136 -19.41 -9.13 16.28
C LYS A 136 -17.90 -9.34 16.42
N SER A 137 -17.11 -8.27 16.49
CA SER A 137 -15.67 -8.35 16.73
C SER A 137 -15.35 -8.97 18.10
N ALA A 138 -16.11 -8.61 19.14
CA ALA A 138 -15.97 -9.18 20.49
C ALA A 138 -16.20 -10.70 20.49
N LEU A 139 -17.25 -11.15 19.82
CA LEU A 139 -17.60 -12.58 19.70
C LEU A 139 -16.62 -13.35 18.81
N GLN A 140 -16.02 -12.73 17.81
CA GLN A 140 -14.94 -13.35 17.01
C GLN A 140 -13.65 -13.55 17.82
N ASN A 141 -13.36 -12.64 18.75
CA ASN A 141 -12.18 -12.75 19.62
C ASN A 141 -12.44 -13.70 20.80
N ASN A 142 -13.66 -13.68 21.36
CA ASN A 142 -14.05 -14.46 22.55
C ASN A 142 -15.36 -15.23 22.29
N PRO A 143 -15.33 -16.30 21.46
CA PRO A 143 -16.54 -17.00 21.02
C PRO A 143 -17.24 -17.77 22.13
N ASN A 144 -16.54 -18.15 23.19
CA ASN A 144 -17.11 -18.95 24.28
C ASN A 144 -17.52 -18.12 25.51
N ASN A 145 -17.42 -16.79 25.44
CA ASN A 145 -17.82 -15.95 26.56
C ASN A 145 -19.34 -15.79 26.61
N VAL A 146 -19.94 -16.42 27.62
CA VAL A 146 -21.40 -16.41 27.86
C VAL A 146 -21.93 -15.00 28.14
N ARG A 147 -21.19 -14.17 28.89
CA ARG A 147 -21.63 -12.83 29.28
C ARG A 147 -21.74 -11.90 28.06
N ILE A 148 -20.76 -11.96 27.15
CA ILE A 148 -20.79 -11.16 25.91
C ILE A 148 -21.97 -11.58 25.04
N ARG A 149 -22.26 -12.88 24.93
CA ARG A 149 -23.41 -13.40 24.16
C ARG A 149 -24.75 -12.96 24.74
N ASN A 150 -24.91 -13.01 26.06
CA ASN A 150 -26.13 -12.55 26.73
C ASN A 150 -26.36 -11.04 26.52
N GLU A 151 -25.31 -10.23 26.62
CA GLU A 151 -25.40 -8.79 26.33
C GLU A 151 -25.69 -8.51 24.86
N TYR A 152 -25.13 -9.31 23.94
CA TYR A 152 -25.42 -9.20 22.53
C TYR A 152 -26.86 -9.58 22.20
N ALA A 153 -27.40 -10.65 22.80
CA ALA A 153 -28.81 -11.00 22.67
C ALA A 153 -29.72 -9.86 23.16
N ASN A 154 -29.39 -9.23 24.30
CA ASN A 154 -30.10 -8.05 24.81
C ASN A 154 -30.04 -6.87 23.81
N PHE A 155 -28.86 -6.57 23.27
CA PHE A 155 -28.70 -5.54 22.23
C PHE A 155 -29.52 -5.84 20.97
N LEU A 156 -29.56 -7.10 20.51
CA LEU A 156 -30.34 -7.50 19.33
C LEU A 156 -31.85 -7.35 19.55
N VAL A 157 -32.34 -7.62 20.76
CA VAL A 157 -33.76 -7.44 21.12
C VAL A 157 -34.13 -5.97 21.24
N GLU A 158 -33.35 -5.19 22.01
CA GLU A 158 -33.72 -3.82 22.39
C GLU A 158 -33.33 -2.75 21.37
N CYS A 159 -32.23 -2.95 20.63
CA CYS A 159 -31.74 -1.95 19.67
C CYS A 159 -32.05 -2.29 18.23
N LYS A 160 -31.74 -3.52 17.79
CA LYS A 160 -31.88 -3.93 16.39
C LYS A 160 -33.26 -4.53 16.06
N CYS A 161 -33.99 -4.98 17.08
CA CYS A 161 -35.25 -5.72 16.95
C CYS A 161 -35.14 -6.99 16.06
N ASP A 162 -33.97 -7.65 16.07
CA ASP A 162 -33.71 -8.86 15.28
C ASP A 162 -33.92 -10.11 16.15
N PHE A 163 -35.17 -10.53 16.27
CA PHE A 163 -35.59 -11.58 17.20
C PHE A 163 -35.08 -12.98 16.83
N ASP A 164 -34.94 -13.27 15.53
CA ASP A 164 -34.43 -14.57 15.06
C ASP A 164 -32.98 -14.75 15.48
N SER A 165 -32.14 -13.74 15.23
CA SER A 165 -30.74 -13.75 15.62
C SER A 165 -30.57 -13.73 17.14
N ALA A 166 -31.41 -12.97 17.84
CA ALA A 166 -31.37 -12.91 19.31
C ALA A 166 -31.70 -14.27 19.96
N ALA A 167 -32.65 -15.02 19.40
CA ALA A 167 -33.01 -16.34 19.89
C ALA A 167 -31.85 -17.33 19.74
N ILE A 168 -31.16 -17.33 18.59
CA ILE A 168 -29.97 -18.15 18.36
C ILE A 168 -28.87 -17.79 19.37
N GLU A 169 -28.60 -16.49 19.56
CA GLU A 169 -27.57 -16.02 20.51
C GLU A 169 -27.91 -16.28 21.97
N THR A 170 -29.16 -16.56 22.31
CA THR A 170 -29.59 -16.92 23.66
C THR A 170 -29.44 -18.41 23.94
N ILE A 171 -29.65 -19.26 22.93
CA ILE A 171 -29.45 -20.72 23.07
C ILE A 171 -27.95 -21.06 23.15
N ARG A 172 -27.09 -20.30 22.47
CA ARG A 172 -25.64 -20.51 22.45
C ARG A 172 -25.02 -20.55 23.86
N PRO A 173 -25.25 -19.58 24.76
CA PRO A 173 -24.93 -19.64 26.18
C PRO A 173 -25.30 -20.96 26.88
N ASP A 174 -26.55 -21.39 26.77
CA ASP A 174 -27.06 -22.61 27.42
C ASP A 174 -26.25 -23.83 26.94
N THR A 175 -26.04 -23.93 25.63
CA THR A 175 -25.23 -25.00 25.03
C THR A 175 -23.73 -24.94 25.35
N ILE A 176 -23.18 -23.75 25.61
CA ILE A 176 -21.80 -23.60 26.12
C ILE A 176 -21.75 -24.11 27.57
N GLY A 177 -22.78 -23.82 28.37
CA GLY A 177 -22.97 -24.35 29.73
C GLY A 177 -23.01 -25.88 29.75
N ASP A 178 -23.65 -26.49 28.75
CA ASP A 178 -23.68 -27.95 28.54
C ASP A 178 -22.32 -28.54 28.06
N GLY A 179 -21.29 -27.71 27.89
CA GLY A 179 -19.94 -28.13 27.51
C GLY A 179 -19.72 -28.26 25.99
N LYS A 180 -20.61 -27.74 25.15
CA LYS A 180 -20.38 -27.66 23.69
C LYS A 180 -19.52 -26.44 23.37
N ASN A 181 -18.40 -26.66 22.69
CA ASN A 181 -17.53 -25.59 22.22
C ASN A 181 -17.91 -25.21 20.78
N PHE A 182 -18.25 -23.95 20.55
CA PHE A 182 -18.62 -23.41 19.23
C PHE A 182 -17.43 -22.91 18.42
N PHE A 183 -16.26 -22.83 19.05
CA PHE A 183 -15.04 -22.42 18.37
C PHE A 183 -14.44 -23.59 17.60
N VAL A 184 -14.41 -23.48 16.28
CA VAL A 184 -13.63 -24.39 15.41
C VAL A 184 -12.17 -23.97 15.48
N ASP A 185 -11.36 -24.82 16.09
CA ASP A 185 -9.94 -24.56 16.25
C ASP A 185 -9.19 -24.62 14.92
N THR A 186 -8.92 -23.45 14.36
CA THR A 186 -8.26 -23.31 13.06
C THR A 186 -6.82 -23.85 13.09
N SER A 187 -6.15 -23.74 14.24
CA SER A 187 -4.78 -24.25 14.43
C SER A 187 -4.77 -25.77 14.38
N PHE A 188 -5.71 -26.43 15.07
CA PHE A 188 -5.88 -27.88 15.01
C PHE A 188 -6.28 -28.35 13.61
N ARG A 189 -7.24 -27.67 12.95
CA ARG A 189 -7.67 -28.02 11.59
C ARG A 189 -6.51 -27.95 10.58
N SER A 190 -5.66 -26.92 10.69
CA SER A 190 -4.50 -26.76 9.82
C SER A 190 -3.45 -27.86 10.06
N MET A 191 -3.27 -28.27 11.32
CA MET A 191 -2.39 -29.39 11.69
C MET A 191 -2.89 -30.72 11.13
N VAL A 192 -4.18 -31.02 11.31
CA VAL A 192 -4.83 -32.24 10.79
C VAL A 192 -4.77 -32.30 9.26
N ASN A 193 -4.97 -31.17 8.57
CA ASN A 193 -4.88 -31.12 7.10
C ASN A 193 -3.48 -31.47 6.60
N LYS A 194 -2.43 -31.04 7.31
CA LYS A 194 -1.03 -31.34 6.95
C LYS A 194 -0.59 -32.73 7.40
N PHE A 195 -1.07 -33.18 8.55
CA PHE A 195 -0.71 -34.46 9.17
C PHE A 195 -1.97 -35.29 9.45
N PRO A 196 -2.60 -35.87 8.40
CA PRO A 196 -3.84 -36.64 8.56
C PRO A 196 -3.64 -37.94 9.34
N LEU A 197 -2.39 -38.38 9.54
CA LEU A 197 -2.05 -39.58 10.32
C LEU A 197 -2.65 -39.54 11.73
N TYR A 198 -2.69 -38.36 12.37
CA TYR A 198 -3.23 -38.19 13.71
C TYR A 198 -4.73 -38.56 13.82
N LEU A 199 -5.52 -38.33 12.76
CA LEU A 199 -6.91 -38.78 12.70
C LEU A 199 -7.03 -40.21 12.17
N LYS A 200 -6.25 -40.59 11.15
CA LYS A 200 -6.30 -41.93 10.53
C LYS A 200 -5.94 -43.04 11.51
N GLN A 201 -4.99 -42.79 12.41
CA GLN A 201 -4.57 -43.74 13.44
C GLN A 201 -5.42 -43.67 14.72
N ASN A 202 -6.49 -42.85 14.74
CA ASN A 202 -7.34 -42.60 15.91
C ASN A 202 -6.55 -42.16 17.15
N ILE A 203 -5.48 -41.37 16.97
CA ILE A 203 -4.70 -40.81 18.08
C ILE A 203 -5.47 -39.63 18.69
N LEU A 204 -6.10 -38.82 17.84
CA LEU A 204 -6.93 -37.67 18.21
C LEU A 204 -8.35 -37.81 17.67
N ASP A 205 -9.33 -37.40 18.45
CA ASP A 205 -10.71 -37.21 17.99
C ASP A 205 -10.80 -35.96 17.07
N THR A 206 -11.86 -35.88 16.28
CA THR A 206 -12.27 -34.72 15.46
C THR A 206 -12.33 -33.40 16.23
N LYS A 207 -12.41 -33.45 17.56
CA LYS A 207 -12.39 -32.29 18.47
C LYS A 207 -11.04 -32.04 19.15
N GLY A 208 -10.00 -32.79 18.80
CA GLY A 208 -8.64 -32.65 19.34
C GLY A 208 -8.43 -33.25 20.73
N LYS A 209 -9.29 -34.19 21.17
CA LYS A 209 -9.09 -34.96 22.41
C LYS A 209 -8.25 -36.22 22.13
N LYS A 210 -7.29 -36.55 22.99
CA LYS A 210 -6.50 -37.79 22.88
C LYS A 210 -7.38 -39.02 23.16
N ILE A 211 -7.37 -40.00 22.26
CA ILE A 211 -8.06 -41.27 22.46
C ILE A 211 -7.05 -42.24 23.08
N ILE A 212 -6.99 -42.29 24.41
CA ILE A 212 -6.11 -43.24 25.11
C ILE A 212 -6.78 -44.61 25.04
N LYS A 213 -6.25 -45.53 24.23
CA LYS A 213 -6.58 -46.96 24.35
C LYS A 213 -5.95 -47.49 25.65
N ARG A 214 -6.60 -47.26 26.79
CA ARG A 214 -6.27 -48.02 28.01
C ARG A 214 -6.73 -49.46 27.78
N ASN A 215 -5.77 -50.35 27.64
CA ASN A 215 -5.98 -51.78 27.70
C ASN A 215 -6.15 -52.16 29.18
N ASP A 216 -7.29 -51.78 29.77
CA ASP A 216 -7.70 -52.24 31.09
C ASP A 216 -8.93 -53.12 30.92
N GLY A 217 -8.78 -54.39 31.27
CA GLY A 217 -9.88 -55.33 31.33
C GLY A 217 -10.92 -54.88 32.34
N THR A 218 -12.17 -55.23 32.06
CA THR A 218 -13.31 -55.27 33.00
C THR A 218 -14.07 -53.95 33.22
N SER A 219 -15.05 -53.68 32.36
CA SER A 219 -16.48 -53.66 32.72
C SER A 219 -17.31 -53.05 31.58
N LYS A 220 -18.04 -53.90 30.85
CA LYS A 220 -19.08 -53.46 29.92
C LYS A 220 -20.24 -52.92 30.75
N THR A 221 -20.35 -51.60 30.89
CA THR A 221 -21.63 -50.94 31.15
C THR A 221 -22.12 -50.34 29.85
N SER A 222 -23.13 -50.98 29.28
CA SER A 222 -23.87 -50.53 28.11
C SER A 222 -24.64 -49.25 28.46
N SER A 223 -24.04 -48.10 28.19
CA SER A 223 -24.81 -46.87 27.97
C SER A 223 -25.04 -46.72 26.47
N SER A 224 -26.27 -46.95 26.03
CA SER A 224 -26.73 -46.67 24.67
C SER A 224 -26.67 -45.16 24.45
N SER A 225 -25.52 -44.65 24.03
CA SER A 225 -25.43 -43.30 23.49
C SER A 225 -26.02 -43.33 22.09
N ASN A 226 -27.23 -42.75 21.97
CA ASN A 226 -27.82 -42.42 20.68
C ASN A 226 -26.77 -41.67 19.86
N LYS A 227 -26.32 -42.33 18.79
CA LYS A 227 -25.37 -41.82 17.81
C LYS A 227 -26.11 -40.74 17.02
N SER A 228 -26.16 -39.52 17.58
CA SER A 228 -26.61 -38.36 16.83
C SER A 228 -25.56 -38.08 15.77
N ASN A 229 -25.99 -38.20 14.51
CA ASN A 229 -25.20 -37.84 13.34
C ASN A 229 -24.59 -36.45 13.56
N HIS A 230 -23.27 -36.41 13.52
CA HIS A 230 -22.49 -35.18 13.55
C HIS A 230 -22.65 -34.48 12.21
N SER A 231 -23.78 -33.81 12.00
CA SER A 231 -23.90 -32.83 10.93
C SER A 231 -23.00 -31.64 11.25
N SER A 232 -22.38 -31.12 10.21
CA SER A 232 -21.64 -29.85 10.18
C SER A 232 -22.46 -28.72 10.82
N VAL A 233 -21.79 -27.91 11.62
CA VAL A 233 -22.32 -26.89 12.54
C VAL A 233 -22.94 -25.66 11.82
N ASP A 234 -23.02 -25.67 10.49
CA ASP A 234 -23.53 -24.52 9.71
C ASP A 234 -25.06 -24.48 9.55
N SER A 235 -25.78 -25.54 9.93
CA SER A 235 -27.25 -25.52 9.91
C SER A 235 -27.81 -25.69 11.31
N PHE A 236 -27.70 -24.66 12.14
CA PHE A 236 -28.62 -24.48 13.26
C PHE A 236 -29.99 -24.12 12.66
N SER A 237 -30.64 -25.09 12.02
CA SER A 237 -32.07 -24.99 11.71
C SER A 237 -32.77 -24.99 13.06
N MET A 238 -33.10 -23.79 13.52
CA MET A 238 -33.73 -23.60 14.79
C MET A 238 -35.19 -23.95 14.61
N ASP A 239 -35.62 -25.09 15.16
CA ASP A 239 -37.03 -25.44 15.19
C ASP A 239 -37.82 -24.32 15.85
N VAL A 240 -38.95 -23.93 15.25
CA VAL A 240 -39.82 -22.83 15.70
C VAL A 240 -40.17 -22.97 17.20
N GLU A 241 -40.34 -24.19 17.69
CA GLU A 241 -40.62 -24.47 19.09
C GLU A 241 -39.44 -24.11 20.02
N ARG A 242 -38.20 -24.39 19.62
CA ARG A 242 -37.00 -24.00 20.39
C ARG A 242 -36.78 -22.48 20.36
N GLN A 243 -37.07 -21.86 19.23
CA GLN A 243 -37.07 -20.41 19.08
C GLN A 243 -38.07 -19.77 20.04
N GLU A 244 -39.31 -20.28 20.09
CA GLU A 244 -40.35 -19.76 20.96
C GLU A 244 -39.98 -19.89 22.45
N VAL A 245 -39.39 -21.01 22.87
CA VAL A 245 -38.93 -21.22 24.25
C VAL A 245 -37.81 -20.25 24.61
N ALA A 246 -36.84 -20.03 23.72
CA ALA A 246 -35.77 -19.06 23.94
C ALA A 246 -36.30 -17.62 23.99
N CYS A 247 -37.22 -17.26 23.08
CA CYS A 247 -37.85 -15.93 23.05
C CYS A 247 -38.73 -15.65 24.26
N LYS A 248 -39.40 -16.67 24.85
CA LYS A 248 -40.15 -16.52 26.11
C LYS A 248 -39.26 -16.08 27.28
N LYS A 249 -37.98 -16.46 27.29
CA LYS A 249 -37.01 -16.01 28.32
C LYS A 249 -36.60 -14.53 28.14
N LEU A 250 -36.68 -14.01 26.92
CA LEU A 250 -36.16 -12.67 26.56
C LEU A 250 -37.24 -11.59 26.50
N ILE A 251 -38.45 -11.93 26.05
CA ILE A 251 -39.46 -10.95 25.64
C ILE A 251 -40.83 -11.33 26.20
N ARG A 252 -41.55 -10.34 26.75
CA ARG A 252 -42.96 -10.47 27.12
C ARG A 252 -43.81 -10.65 25.85
N ASP A 253 -44.76 -11.58 25.88
CA ASP A 253 -45.65 -11.90 24.75
C ASP A 253 -44.89 -12.29 23.46
N SER A 254 -43.89 -13.17 23.62
CA SER A 254 -42.96 -13.56 22.54
C SER A 254 -43.64 -14.03 21.25
N LYS A 255 -44.75 -14.78 21.36
CA LYS A 255 -45.48 -15.32 20.19
C LYS A 255 -46.05 -14.22 19.29
N LEU A 256 -46.69 -13.21 19.88
CA LEU A 256 -47.31 -12.11 19.13
C LEU A 256 -46.25 -11.24 18.45
N ARG A 257 -45.19 -10.88 19.19
CA ARG A 257 -44.11 -10.04 18.67
C ARG A 257 -43.31 -10.73 17.56
N LEU A 258 -43.07 -12.03 17.71
CA LEU A 258 -42.37 -12.82 16.69
C LEU A 258 -43.21 -12.98 15.43
N ALA A 259 -44.51 -13.27 15.56
CA ALA A 259 -45.43 -13.36 14.41
C ALA A 259 -45.55 -12.02 13.68
N PHE A 260 -45.62 -10.91 14.43
CA PHE A 260 -45.64 -9.55 13.87
C PHE A 260 -44.35 -9.24 13.09
N ASN A 261 -43.18 -9.57 13.65
CA ASN A 261 -41.90 -9.38 12.98
C ASN A 261 -41.81 -10.16 11.66
N HIS A 262 -42.19 -11.44 11.67
CA HIS A 262 -42.23 -12.26 10.45
C HIS A 262 -43.17 -11.69 9.38
N SER A 263 -44.29 -11.09 9.80
CA SER A 263 -45.26 -10.49 8.86
C SER A 263 -44.77 -9.19 8.22
N ILE A 264 -43.83 -8.48 8.85
CA ILE A 264 -43.33 -7.18 8.38
C ILE A 264 -41.98 -7.29 7.65
N LYS A 265 -41.18 -8.31 7.96
CA LYS A 265 -39.82 -8.50 7.43
C LYS A 265 -39.77 -8.50 5.89
N ASP A 266 -40.81 -9.00 5.24
CA ASP A 266 -40.92 -9.06 3.77
C ASP A 266 -41.57 -7.80 3.15
N GLY A 267 -42.08 -6.88 3.98
CA GLY A 267 -42.80 -5.67 3.56
C GLY A 267 -41.92 -4.45 3.28
N LEU A 268 -40.70 -4.64 2.76
CA LEU A 268 -39.85 -3.50 2.39
C LEU A 268 -40.48 -2.72 1.22
N PRO A 269 -40.57 -1.38 1.29
CA PRO A 269 -41.18 -0.58 0.24
C PRO A 269 -40.38 -0.69 -1.06
N ILE A 270 -41.09 -0.82 -2.18
CA ILE A 270 -40.52 -0.86 -3.53
C ILE A 270 -39.59 0.36 -3.78
N GLU A 271 -39.93 1.50 -3.17
CA GLU A 271 -39.17 2.75 -3.21
C GLU A 271 -37.70 2.63 -2.78
N SER A 272 -37.38 1.73 -1.84
CA SER A 272 -36.00 1.49 -1.41
C SER A 272 -35.17 0.84 -2.53
N LYS A 273 -35.75 -0.12 -3.25
CA LYS A 273 -35.12 -0.75 -4.41
C LYS A 273 -34.97 0.25 -5.56
N LEU A 274 -35.98 1.08 -5.79
CA LEU A 274 -35.97 2.12 -6.83
C LEU A 274 -34.86 3.17 -6.58
N THR A 275 -34.67 3.58 -5.32
CA THR A 275 -33.62 4.53 -4.94
C THR A 275 -32.22 3.98 -5.23
N GLY A 276 -31.99 2.68 -5.00
CA GLY A 276 -30.73 2.02 -5.32
C GLY A 276 -30.45 1.94 -6.82
N ILE A 277 -31.48 1.78 -7.65
CA ILE A 277 -31.33 1.79 -9.11
C ILE A 277 -31.05 3.21 -9.62
N LEU A 278 -31.75 4.21 -9.09
CA LEU A 278 -31.57 5.61 -9.49
C LEU A 278 -30.19 6.16 -9.13
N SER A 279 -29.63 5.77 -7.97
CA SER A 279 -28.27 6.17 -7.59
C SER A 279 -27.21 5.56 -8.51
N LEU A 280 -27.42 4.32 -8.95
CA LEU A 280 -26.53 3.63 -9.90
C LEU A 280 -26.56 4.30 -11.28
N ILE A 281 -27.74 4.71 -11.76
CA ILE A 281 -27.87 5.46 -13.02
C ILE A 281 -27.13 6.81 -12.92
N ASN A 282 -27.33 7.56 -11.83
CA ASN A 282 -26.63 8.84 -11.63
C ASN A 282 -25.11 8.66 -11.62
N PHE A 283 -24.60 7.60 -10.98
CA PHE A 283 -23.19 7.29 -10.97
C PHE A 283 -22.63 7.07 -12.39
N ILE A 284 -23.35 6.32 -13.24
CA ILE A 284 -22.95 6.08 -14.63
C ILE A 284 -22.92 7.38 -15.44
N VAL A 285 -23.92 8.24 -15.27
CA VAL A 285 -24.00 9.53 -15.97
C VAL A 285 -22.83 10.43 -15.58
N ILE A 286 -22.52 10.53 -14.29
CA ILE A 286 -21.38 11.32 -13.79
C ILE A 286 -20.06 10.77 -14.34
N LEU A 287 -19.89 9.46 -14.38
CA LEU A 287 -18.68 8.83 -14.91
C LEU A 287 -18.50 9.11 -16.41
N PHE A 288 -19.58 9.09 -17.18
CA PHE A 288 -19.55 9.46 -18.60
C PHE A 288 -19.09 10.91 -18.81
N PHE A 289 -19.66 11.87 -18.07
CA PHE A 289 -19.24 13.27 -18.13
C PHE A 289 -17.80 13.47 -17.68
N PHE A 290 -17.37 12.76 -16.63
CA PHE A 290 -16.00 12.84 -16.13
C PHE A 290 -14.98 12.35 -17.17
N VAL A 291 -15.25 11.21 -17.81
CA VAL A 291 -14.38 10.67 -18.87
C VAL A 291 -14.37 11.61 -20.08
N GLY A 292 -15.54 12.09 -20.52
CA GLY A 292 -15.64 13.06 -21.61
C GLY A 292 -14.87 14.35 -21.33
N PHE A 293 -15.00 14.90 -20.13
CA PHE A 293 -14.29 16.09 -19.69
C PHE A 293 -12.77 15.87 -19.63
N THR A 294 -12.32 14.70 -19.15
CA THR A 294 -10.90 14.36 -19.11
C THR A 294 -10.29 14.27 -20.51
N ILE A 295 -11.00 13.65 -21.46
CA ILE A 295 -10.57 13.56 -22.86
C ILE A 295 -10.52 14.95 -23.49
N TYR A 296 -11.54 15.77 -23.24
CA TYR A 296 -11.59 17.16 -23.72
C TYR A 296 -10.42 17.98 -23.18
N LEU A 297 -10.17 17.96 -21.87
CA LEU A 297 -9.04 18.68 -21.27
C LEU A 297 -7.70 18.20 -21.80
N ASN A 298 -7.50 16.89 -21.96
CA ASN A 298 -6.24 16.36 -22.50
C ASN A 298 -6.00 16.80 -23.94
N LYS A 299 -7.06 16.94 -24.75
CA LYS A 299 -6.95 17.46 -26.11
C LYS A 299 -6.67 18.96 -26.12
N GLU A 300 -7.35 19.73 -25.27
CA GLU A 300 -7.20 21.18 -25.26
C GLU A 300 -5.89 21.63 -24.59
N LEU A 301 -5.36 20.87 -23.62
CA LEU A 301 -4.10 21.20 -22.93
C LEU A 301 -2.86 20.58 -23.58
N SER A 302 -2.98 19.84 -24.68
CA SER A 302 -1.84 19.17 -25.32
C SER A 302 -0.79 20.18 -25.82
N TRP A 303 -1.22 21.38 -26.22
CA TRP A 303 -0.30 22.44 -26.67
C TRP A 303 0.56 22.99 -25.54
N MET A 304 0.05 23.06 -24.30
CA MET A 304 0.85 23.50 -23.15
C MET A 304 2.01 22.54 -22.90
N ARG A 305 1.72 21.23 -22.97
CA ARG A 305 2.75 20.20 -22.83
C ARG A 305 3.81 20.31 -23.93
N GLY A 306 3.39 20.47 -25.18
CA GLY A 306 4.31 20.68 -26.31
C GLY A 306 5.19 21.92 -26.12
N SER A 307 4.64 23.01 -25.59
CA SER A 307 5.44 24.22 -25.43
C SER A 307 6.45 24.17 -24.27
N TYR A 308 6.15 23.46 -23.18
CA TYR A 308 7.16 23.15 -22.17
C TYR A 308 8.28 22.26 -22.73
N GLU A 309 7.92 21.32 -23.61
CA GLU A 309 8.88 20.49 -24.32
C GLU A 309 9.78 21.35 -25.21
N ASP A 310 9.23 22.27 -26.01
CA ASP A 310 10.01 23.21 -26.83
C ASP A 310 10.97 24.07 -26.00
N LEU A 311 10.50 24.59 -24.86
CA LEU A 311 11.32 25.35 -23.93
C LEU A 311 12.49 24.49 -23.40
N SER A 312 12.21 23.24 -23.06
CA SER A 312 13.24 22.31 -22.58
C SER A 312 14.25 21.97 -23.68
N LEU A 313 13.80 21.75 -24.93
CA LEU A 313 14.66 21.44 -26.07
C LEU A 313 15.61 22.59 -26.39
N ALA A 314 15.12 23.84 -26.37
CA ALA A 314 15.94 25.04 -26.49
C ALA A 314 16.96 25.14 -25.34
N GLY A 315 16.53 24.87 -24.10
CA GLY A 315 17.37 24.78 -22.90
C GLY A 315 18.53 23.81 -23.06
N TYR A 316 18.22 22.56 -23.38
CA TYR A 316 19.20 21.50 -23.53
C TYR A 316 20.15 21.75 -24.70
N SER A 317 19.65 22.30 -25.83
CA SER A 317 20.52 22.62 -26.96
C SER A 317 21.63 23.61 -26.58
N VAL A 318 21.28 24.69 -25.89
CA VAL A 318 22.26 25.69 -25.43
C VAL A 318 23.14 25.13 -24.31
N PHE A 319 22.55 24.41 -23.35
CA PHE A 319 23.29 23.79 -22.25
C PHE A 319 24.41 22.88 -22.75
N TYR A 320 24.11 21.95 -23.67
CA TYR A 320 25.12 21.02 -24.18
C TYR A 320 26.19 21.71 -25.05
N ASN A 321 25.85 22.83 -25.72
CA ASN A 321 26.81 23.66 -26.46
C ASN A 321 27.77 24.42 -25.52
N ILE A 322 27.27 24.85 -24.37
CA ILE A 322 28.09 25.45 -23.32
C ILE A 322 28.97 24.38 -22.65
N TYR A 323 28.39 23.21 -22.37
CA TYR A 323 29.06 22.12 -21.70
C TYR A 323 30.20 21.52 -22.54
N SER A 324 30.05 21.46 -23.87
CA SER A 324 31.16 21.13 -24.77
C SER A 324 32.32 22.13 -24.66
N ASN A 325 32.05 23.43 -24.52
CA ASN A 325 33.12 24.42 -24.32
C ASN A 325 33.90 24.19 -23.03
N VAL A 326 33.24 23.73 -21.96
CA VAL A 326 33.91 23.35 -20.71
C VAL A 326 34.88 22.19 -20.97
N TYR A 327 34.47 21.16 -21.73
CA TYR A 327 35.37 20.06 -22.09
C TYR A 327 36.54 20.51 -22.98
N THR A 328 36.31 21.42 -23.92
CA THR A 328 37.38 22.05 -24.72
C THR A 328 38.43 22.70 -23.81
N LEU A 329 37.98 23.47 -22.82
CA LEU A 329 38.85 24.15 -21.86
C LEU A 329 39.56 23.18 -20.92
N SER A 330 38.84 22.18 -20.41
CA SER A 330 39.42 21.12 -19.56
C SER A 330 40.52 20.37 -20.30
N LYS A 331 40.32 20.05 -21.58
CA LYS A 331 41.34 19.40 -22.40
C LYS A 331 42.58 20.27 -22.59
N PHE A 332 42.40 21.54 -22.93
CA PHE A 332 43.51 22.50 -23.01
C PHE A 332 44.26 22.65 -21.67
N ALA A 333 43.53 22.67 -20.55
CA ALA A 333 44.13 22.74 -19.22
C ALA A 333 44.93 21.48 -18.87
N GLN A 334 44.47 20.30 -19.30
CA GLN A 334 45.19 19.04 -19.15
C GLN A 334 46.49 19.06 -19.95
N ASP A 335 46.43 19.46 -21.23
CA ASP A 335 47.59 19.49 -22.12
C ASP A 335 48.67 20.51 -21.67
N THR A 336 48.26 21.60 -21.01
CA THR A 336 49.17 22.62 -20.46
C THR A 336 49.64 22.31 -19.03
N ASN A 337 49.33 21.12 -18.49
CA ASN A 337 49.59 20.72 -17.10
C ASN A 337 49.00 21.68 -16.05
N ARG A 338 47.93 22.40 -16.40
CA ARG A 338 47.18 23.29 -15.50
C ARG A 338 46.03 22.57 -14.80
N TYR A 339 45.68 21.38 -15.26
CA TYR A 339 44.66 20.51 -14.71
C TYR A 339 45.22 19.10 -14.53
N VAL A 340 44.95 18.49 -13.38
CA VAL A 340 45.37 17.13 -13.04
C VAL A 340 44.12 16.31 -12.80
N ASP A 341 43.94 15.21 -13.54
CA ASP A 341 42.82 14.25 -13.42
C ASP A 341 42.90 13.39 -12.14
N ASN A 342 43.35 13.95 -11.02
CA ASN A 342 43.34 13.23 -9.75
C ASN A 342 41.94 13.37 -9.11
N GLU A 343 41.12 12.32 -9.25
CA GLU A 343 39.85 12.16 -8.52
C GLU A 343 40.02 12.17 -6.98
N GLU A 344 41.26 12.13 -6.48
CA GLU A 344 41.62 12.16 -5.06
C GLU A 344 41.06 13.38 -4.31
N ILE A 345 40.85 14.51 -5.00
CA ILE A 345 40.31 15.75 -4.39
C ILE A 345 38.80 15.63 -4.12
N LEU A 346 38.07 14.80 -4.87
CA LEU A 346 36.62 14.66 -4.79
C LEU A 346 36.14 13.73 -3.65
N GLY A 347 37.03 12.91 -3.08
CA GLY A 347 36.70 11.97 -2.01
C GLY A 347 35.85 10.77 -2.48
N ASP A 348 35.28 10.01 -1.53
CA ASP A 348 34.44 8.84 -1.84
C ASP A 348 33.01 9.27 -2.28
N ILE A 349 32.84 9.41 -3.59
CA ILE A 349 31.57 9.74 -4.27
C ILE A 349 30.68 8.51 -4.52
N SER A 350 30.91 7.37 -3.84
CA SER A 350 30.13 6.13 -4.03
C SER A 350 28.63 6.27 -3.74
N ILE A 351 28.24 7.23 -2.91
CA ILE A 351 26.84 7.57 -2.60
C ILE A 351 26.09 8.03 -3.87
N ASP A 352 26.76 8.81 -4.72
CA ASP A 352 26.17 9.43 -5.90
C ASP A 352 25.88 8.45 -7.04
N LYS A 353 26.49 7.25 -7.03
CA LYS A 353 26.17 6.18 -8.01
C LYS A 353 24.73 5.70 -7.90
N SER A 354 24.08 5.88 -6.75
CA SER A 354 22.69 5.47 -6.52
C SER A 354 21.67 6.58 -6.75
N THR A 355 22.09 7.84 -6.68
CA THR A 355 21.22 9.03 -6.66
C THR A 355 21.37 9.94 -7.88
N VAL A 356 22.50 9.92 -8.58
CA VAL A 356 22.81 10.87 -9.65
C VAL A 356 22.91 10.15 -11.00
N THR A 357 22.22 10.67 -12.00
CA THR A 357 22.38 10.23 -13.39
C THR A 357 23.54 10.98 -14.03
N ILE A 358 24.50 10.24 -14.57
CA ILE A 358 25.66 10.84 -15.23
C ILE A 358 25.20 11.40 -16.59
N LEU A 359 25.36 12.71 -16.80
CA LEU A 359 24.91 13.41 -18.02
C LEU A 359 25.68 12.98 -19.28
N VAL A 360 26.96 12.64 -19.14
CA VAL A 360 27.84 12.13 -20.19
C VAL A 360 28.64 10.98 -19.62
N PRO A 361 28.70 9.80 -20.27
CA PRO A 361 29.33 8.64 -19.65
C PRO A 361 30.80 8.89 -19.29
N SER A 362 31.19 8.49 -18.07
CA SER A 362 32.49 8.80 -17.48
C SER A 362 33.66 8.12 -18.20
N GLU A 363 33.41 6.99 -18.85
CA GLU A 363 34.41 6.14 -19.54
C GLU A 363 34.99 6.77 -20.82
N LEU A 364 34.37 7.82 -21.36
CA LEU A 364 34.85 8.47 -22.58
C LEU A 364 36.00 9.46 -22.30
N SER A 365 36.91 9.58 -23.27
CA SER A 365 37.93 10.62 -23.26
C SER A 365 37.31 12.02 -23.35
N LEU A 366 38.03 13.07 -22.93
CA LEU A 366 37.51 14.44 -22.92
C LEU A 366 37.09 14.90 -24.33
N GLU A 367 37.81 14.48 -25.36
CA GLU A 367 37.50 14.78 -26.77
C GLU A 367 36.19 14.10 -27.19
N MET A 368 36.02 12.83 -26.83
CA MET A 368 34.80 12.08 -27.14
C MET A 368 33.59 12.60 -26.35
N LYS A 369 33.78 13.01 -25.09
CA LYS A 369 32.73 13.66 -24.28
C LYS A 369 32.22 14.94 -24.94
N ASN A 370 33.14 15.72 -25.52
CA ASN A 370 32.80 16.93 -26.27
C ASN A 370 31.94 16.61 -27.51
N PHE A 371 32.35 15.63 -28.34
CA PHE A 371 31.57 15.20 -29.51
C PHE A 371 30.16 14.72 -29.13
N VAL A 372 30.02 14.00 -28.02
CA VAL A 372 28.71 13.55 -27.50
C VAL A 372 27.84 14.76 -27.12
N CYS A 373 28.39 15.76 -26.43
CA CYS A 373 27.66 16.97 -26.08
C CYS A 373 27.20 17.74 -27.31
N ILE A 374 28.07 17.91 -28.31
CA ILE A 374 27.71 18.60 -29.55
C ILE A 374 26.63 17.83 -30.32
N LYS A 375 26.71 16.49 -30.32
CA LYS A 375 25.66 15.66 -30.91
C LYS A 375 24.31 15.90 -30.22
N TYR A 376 24.26 15.82 -28.90
CA TYR A 376 23.03 16.10 -28.15
C TYR A 376 22.52 17.52 -28.38
N SER A 377 23.40 18.53 -28.38
CA SER A 377 23.02 19.91 -28.69
C SER A 377 22.33 20.04 -30.06
N LYS A 378 22.83 19.34 -31.08
CA LYS A 378 22.27 19.30 -32.43
C LYS A 378 20.97 18.52 -32.51
N ASP A 379 20.89 17.36 -31.83
CA ASP A 379 19.68 16.53 -31.81
C ASP A 379 18.52 17.31 -31.17
N TYR A 380 18.74 17.93 -30.00
CA TYR A 380 17.74 18.78 -29.34
C TYR A 380 17.37 20.02 -30.16
N LEU A 381 18.33 20.64 -30.86
CA LEU A 381 18.03 21.74 -31.78
C LEU A 381 17.19 21.25 -32.97
N GLY A 382 17.49 20.06 -33.51
CA GLY A 382 16.76 19.44 -34.59
C GLY A 382 15.31 19.13 -34.19
N ASP A 383 15.12 18.55 -33.00
CA ASP A 383 13.80 18.26 -32.45
C ASP A 383 13.00 19.54 -32.21
N LEU A 384 13.63 20.60 -31.70
CA LEU A 384 13.00 21.91 -31.56
C LEU A 384 12.54 22.46 -32.92
N LEU A 385 13.40 22.39 -33.93
CA LEU A 385 13.05 22.87 -35.28
C LEU A 385 11.95 22.04 -35.92
N ASN A 386 11.91 20.73 -35.68
CA ASN A 386 10.84 19.85 -36.14
C ASN A 386 9.51 20.15 -35.43
N SER A 387 9.55 20.39 -34.11
CA SER A 387 8.39 20.79 -33.33
C SER A 387 7.83 22.12 -33.82
N LEU A 388 8.70 23.14 -33.96
CA LEU A 388 8.30 24.45 -34.51
C LEU A 388 7.76 24.32 -35.95
N ALA A 389 8.36 23.48 -36.79
CA ALA A 389 7.86 23.22 -38.14
C ALA A 389 6.49 22.55 -38.16
N SER A 390 6.18 21.69 -37.18
CA SER A 390 4.85 21.10 -37.02
C SER A 390 3.82 22.15 -36.58
N GLN A 391 4.20 23.05 -35.67
CA GLN A 391 3.35 24.14 -35.18
C GLN A 391 3.14 25.22 -36.24
N ALA A 392 4.06 25.36 -37.19
CA ALA A 392 3.96 26.23 -38.36
C ALA A 392 2.70 26.03 -39.20
N MET A 393 2.14 24.81 -39.19
CA MET A 393 0.96 24.49 -39.99
C MET A 393 -0.28 25.23 -39.47
N ASP A 394 -0.33 25.50 -38.17
CA ASP A 394 -1.49 26.06 -37.48
C ASP A 394 -1.26 27.50 -36.98
N PHE A 395 0.00 27.91 -36.76
CA PHE A 395 0.35 29.19 -36.13
C PHE A 395 1.53 29.90 -36.82
N ASP A 396 1.58 31.23 -36.69
CA ASP A 396 2.71 32.03 -37.17
C ASP A 396 3.92 31.90 -36.22
N ILE A 397 4.91 31.11 -36.64
CA ILE A 397 6.13 30.87 -35.85
C ILE A 397 6.95 32.16 -35.64
N TYR A 398 6.80 33.16 -36.51
CA TYR A 398 7.55 34.41 -36.37
C TYR A 398 7.08 35.25 -35.17
N GLU A 399 5.89 34.99 -34.63
CA GLU A 399 5.45 35.56 -33.35
C GLU A 399 6.04 34.81 -32.14
N MET A 400 6.23 33.50 -32.25
CA MET A 400 6.66 32.64 -31.15
C MET A 400 8.19 32.58 -30.97
N ALA A 401 8.93 32.42 -32.07
CA ALA A 401 10.36 32.13 -32.06
C ALA A 401 11.14 33.09 -32.98
N LYS A 402 10.75 34.36 -32.99
CA LYS A 402 11.33 35.41 -33.83
C LYS A 402 12.86 35.44 -33.75
N GLU A 403 13.41 35.45 -32.55
CA GLU A 403 14.85 35.59 -32.30
C GLU A 403 15.64 34.31 -32.62
N LEU A 404 14.98 33.15 -32.64
CA LEU A 404 15.58 31.89 -33.07
C LEU A 404 15.78 31.85 -34.59
N ILE A 405 14.87 32.46 -35.35
CA ILE A 405 14.79 32.36 -36.82
C ILE A 405 15.37 33.60 -37.51
N THR A 406 15.06 34.79 -37.03
CA THR A 406 15.47 36.05 -37.66
C THR A 406 16.92 36.39 -37.34
N THR A 407 17.62 36.99 -38.31
CA THR A 407 19.03 37.40 -38.17
C THR A 407 19.14 38.75 -37.45
N GLN A 408 18.58 38.85 -36.25
CA GLN A 408 18.64 40.07 -35.44
C GLN A 408 19.82 40.07 -34.47
N SER A 409 20.54 38.96 -34.40
CA SER A 409 21.46 38.67 -33.32
C SER A 409 22.91 38.90 -33.76
N LEU A 410 23.69 39.59 -32.95
CA LEU A 410 25.06 39.97 -33.30
C LEU A 410 26.01 38.80 -33.01
N MET A 411 26.83 38.45 -34.00
CA MET A 411 27.91 37.46 -33.88
C MET A 411 29.23 38.14 -34.22
N THR A 412 30.20 38.05 -33.32
CA THR A 412 31.55 38.58 -33.51
C THR A 412 32.40 37.55 -34.25
N VAL A 413 33.01 37.95 -35.36
CA VAL A 413 33.96 37.14 -36.11
C VAL A 413 35.38 37.55 -35.70
N CYS A 414 36.21 36.57 -35.38
CA CYS A 414 37.62 36.82 -35.09
C CYS A 414 38.51 36.56 -36.30
N ALA A 415 39.49 37.44 -36.49
CA ALA A 415 40.65 37.28 -37.36
C ALA A 415 41.92 37.60 -36.55
N ASP A 416 43.02 36.90 -36.81
CA ASP A 416 44.29 37.03 -36.06
C ASP A 416 44.12 37.04 -34.53
N ALA A 417 43.29 36.14 -34.00
CA ALA A 417 42.97 35.99 -32.58
C ALA A 417 42.34 37.22 -31.91
N LYS A 418 41.78 38.16 -32.69
CA LYS A 418 41.08 39.34 -32.19
C LYS A 418 39.70 39.46 -32.85
N ALA A 419 38.76 40.03 -32.11
CA ALA A 419 37.46 40.41 -32.64
C ALA A 419 37.66 41.46 -33.75
N ASP A 420 37.30 41.12 -34.98
CA ASP A 420 37.55 41.94 -36.17
C ASP A 420 36.27 42.65 -36.63
N PHE A 421 35.21 41.90 -36.91
CA PHE A 421 33.93 42.46 -37.36
C PHE A 421 32.72 41.71 -36.80
N ILE A 422 31.56 42.38 -36.80
CA ILE A 422 30.29 41.87 -36.27
C ILE A 422 29.35 41.57 -37.45
N ILE A 423 28.78 40.38 -37.48
CA ILE A 423 27.78 39.94 -38.46
C ILE A 423 26.43 39.68 -37.79
N ASN A 424 25.36 39.83 -38.56
CA ASN A 424 24.02 39.47 -38.12
C ASN A 424 23.79 37.98 -38.38
N ALA A 425 23.57 37.20 -37.33
CA ALA A 425 23.19 35.80 -37.36
C ALA A 425 21.87 35.59 -36.62
N SER A 426 21.28 34.41 -36.73
CA SER A 426 20.20 33.97 -35.82
C SER A 426 20.78 33.03 -34.76
N LEU A 427 20.11 32.85 -33.62
CA LEU A 427 20.58 31.94 -32.57
C LEU A 427 20.84 30.52 -33.11
N LYS A 428 19.96 30.04 -34.01
CA LYS A 428 20.19 28.77 -34.74
C LYS A 428 21.52 28.77 -35.48
N GLY A 429 21.81 29.84 -36.22
CA GLY A 429 23.06 29.98 -36.97
C GLY A 429 24.28 30.04 -36.03
N GLN A 430 24.17 30.79 -34.93
CA GLN A 430 25.25 30.91 -33.94
C GLN A 430 25.57 29.56 -33.30
N LEU A 431 24.56 28.80 -32.86
CA LEU A 431 24.75 27.46 -32.27
C LEU A 431 25.37 26.47 -33.25
N LEU A 432 24.96 26.49 -34.52
CA LEU A 432 25.53 25.62 -35.56
C LEU A 432 26.99 25.97 -35.87
N VAL A 433 27.32 27.26 -35.96
CA VAL A 433 28.70 27.70 -36.21
C VAL A 433 29.59 27.38 -35.02
N LEU A 434 29.13 27.62 -33.79
CA LEU A 434 29.91 27.23 -32.60
C LEU A 434 30.09 25.72 -32.49
N ALA A 435 29.05 24.93 -32.74
CA ALA A 435 29.16 23.48 -32.77
C ALA A 435 30.14 22.99 -33.85
N PHE A 436 30.22 23.67 -34.99
CA PHE A 436 31.21 23.40 -36.02
C PHE A 436 32.62 23.73 -35.55
N MET A 437 32.85 24.93 -34.99
CA MET A 437 34.17 25.33 -34.49
C MET A 437 34.67 24.43 -33.36
N GLN A 438 33.80 24.07 -32.41
CA GLN A 438 34.14 23.16 -31.32
C GLN A 438 34.51 21.77 -31.84
N ASN A 439 33.77 21.23 -32.83
CA ASN A 439 34.12 19.97 -33.48
C ASN A 439 35.47 20.04 -34.22
N THR A 440 35.78 21.16 -34.87
CA THR A 440 37.06 21.35 -35.57
C THR A 440 38.23 21.32 -34.59
N ILE A 441 38.12 22.06 -33.48
CA ILE A 441 39.13 22.07 -32.41
C ILE A 441 39.31 20.67 -31.82
N MET A 442 38.21 19.97 -31.50
CA MET A 442 38.30 18.61 -30.96
C MET A 442 38.84 17.59 -31.97
N GLY A 443 38.55 17.77 -33.26
CA GLY A 443 39.12 16.94 -34.33
C GLY A 443 40.64 17.11 -34.43
N GLN A 444 41.15 18.31 -34.21
CA GLN A 444 42.60 18.58 -34.16
C GLN A 444 43.25 17.94 -32.93
N TYR A 445 42.62 18.03 -31.75
CA TYR A 445 43.07 17.32 -30.56
C TYR A 445 43.08 15.79 -30.74
N SER A 446 42.04 15.24 -31.37
CA SER A 446 41.97 13.80 -31.68
C SER A 446 43.06 13.34 -32.66
N ASN A 447 43.56 14.22 -33.52
CA ASN A 447 44.66 13.95 -34.45
C ASN A 447 46.05 14.19 -33.83
N GLY A 448 46.12 14.54 -32.54
CA GLY A 448 47.37 14.80 -31.82
C GLY A 448 48.01 16.15 -32.10
N GLN A 449 47.25 17.12 -32.66
CA GLN A 449 47.70 18.49 -32.81
C GLN A 449 47.35 19.29 -31.55
N TYR A 450 48.37 19.78 -30.86
CA TYR A 450 48.22 20.55 -29.62
C TYR A 450 48.38 22.04 -29.87
N PHE A 451 47.61 22.83 -29.13
CA PHE A 451 47.72 24.29 -29.14
C PHE A 451 48.54 24.76 -27.94
N ASP A 452 49.69 25.42 -28.18
CA ASP A 452 50.46 26.08 -27.11
C ASP A 452 49.64 27.16 -26.40
N ASN A 453 48.78 27.85 -27.14
CA ASN A 453 47.82 28.81 -26.61
C ASN A 453 46.51 28.77 -27.42
N ILE A 454 45.47 28.15 -26.85
CA ILE A 454 44.16 28.05 -27.52
C ILE A 454 43.53 29.43 -27.80
N TYR A 455 43.87 30.46 -27.02
CA TYR A 455 43.38 31.83 -27.21
C TYR A 455 43.95 32.52 -28.47
N MET A 456 45.01 31.97 -29.06
CA MET A 456 45.54 32.44 -30.36
C MET A 456 44.82 31.81 -31.56
N SER A 457 43.93 30.85 -31.33
CA SER A 457 43.13 30.26 -32.39
C SER A 457 41.95 31.17 -32.74
N ASN A 458 41.74 31.40 -34.04
CA ASN A 458 40.57 32.13 -34.53
C ASN A 458 39.27 31.40 -34.15
N ASP A 459 39.26 30.07 -34.21
CA ASP A 459 38.08 29.25 -33.92
C ASP A 459 37.67 29.38 -32.45
N TYR A 460 38.65 29.35 -31.54
CA TYR A 460 38.39 29.50 -30.11
C TYR A 460 38.06 30.96 -29.73
N CYS A 461 38.71 31.95 -30.36
CA CYS A 461 38.34 33.36 -30.20
C CYS A 461 36.88 33.60 -30.55
N GLN A 462 36.37 32.97 -31.62
CA GLN A 462 34.97 33.06 -32.01
C GLN A 462 34.04 32.38 -30.99
N ILE A 463 34.42 31.22 -30.43
CA ILE A 463 33.65 30.57 -29.37
C ILE A 463 33.60 31.46 -28.12
N ALA A 464 34.74 31.99 -27.68
CA ALA A 464 34.84 32.79 -26.46
C ALA A 464 34.11 34.14 -26.57
N SER A 465 34.23 34.83 -27.71
CA SER A 465 33.59 36.14 -27.92
C SER A 465 32.07 36.05 -28.08
N ASN A 466 31.55 34.94 -28.61
CA ASN A 466 30.11 34.76 -28.84
C ASN A 466 29.36 34.07 -27.70
N PHE A 467 30.08 33.51 -26.73
CA PHE A 467 29.48 32.76 -25.63
C PHE A 467 28.45 33.58 -24.83
N GLN A 468 28.79 34.81 -24.47
CA GLN A 468 27.90 35.70 -23.73
C GLN A 468 26.67 36.10 -24.57
N PHE A 469 26.89 36.42 -25.86
CA PHE A 469 25.80 36.77 -26.77
C PHE A 469 24.80 35.63 -26.96
N ILE A 470 25.25 34.38 -27.04
CA ILE A 470 24.36 33.21 -27.13
C ILE A 470 23.55 33.03 -25.86
N SER A 471 24.15 33.23 -24.69
CA SER A 471 23.43 33.16 -23.41
C SER A 471 22.33 34.22 -23.33
N ASP A 472 22.65 35.47 -23.69
CA ASP A 472 21.70 36.59 -23.65
C ASP A 472 20.56 36.40 -24.66
N GLN A 473 20.87 35.94 -25.86
CA GLN A 473 19.88 35.64 -26.89
C GLN A 473 19.01 34.44 -26.52
N SER A 474 19.59 33.40 -25.93
CA SER A 474 18.85 32.24 -25.45
C SER A 474 17.81 32.65 -24.41
N ASN A 475 18.17 33.51 -23.46
CA ASN A 475 17.24 34.10 -22.50
C ASN A 475 16.11 34.88 -23.17
N SER A 476 16.41 35.60 -24.25
CA SER A 476 15.43 36.37 -24.99
C SER A 476 14.47 35.46 -25.78
N VAL A 477 14.97 34.37 -26.38
CA VAL A 477 14.15 33.31 -27.01
C VAL A 477 13.25 32.63 -25.98
N PHE A 478 13.77 32.30 -24.78
CA PHE A 478 12.95 31.72 -23.72
C PHE A 478 11.82 32.65 -23.29
N LYS A 479 12.11 33.95 -23.15
CA LYS A 479 11.09 34.95 -22.83
C LYS A 479 10.06 35.07 -23.94
N ALA A 480 10.48 35.12 -25.20
CA ALA A 480 9.56 35.21 -26.34
C ALA A 480 8.60 34.01 -26.41
N ILE A 481 9.11 32.80 -26.24
CA ILE A 481 8.28 31.57 -26.21
C ILE A 481 7.34 31.61 -25.00
N LEU A 482 7.82 32.02 -23.82
CA LEU A 482 7.03 32.13 -22.60
C LEU A 482 5.92 33.18 -22.72
N ASP A 483 6.22 34.37 -23.21
CA ASP A 483 5.26 35.46 -23.40
C ASP A 483 4.19 35.09 -24.45
N TYR A 484 4.58 34.40 -25.52
CA TYR A 484 3.63 33.84 -26.49
C TYR A 484 2.65 32.86 -25.83
N ASN A 485 3.16 31.98 -24.97
CA ASN A 485 2.31 31.03 -24.25
C ASN A 485 1.39 31.69 -23.24
N ILE A 486 1.86 32.73 -22.54
CA ILE A 486 1.03 33.50 -21.61
C ILE A 486 -0.11 34.17 -22.39
N ASN A 487 0.20 34.88 -23.48
CA ASN A 487 -0.80 35.51 -24.34
C ASN A 487 -1.80 34.50 -24.92
N LYS A 488 -1.33 33.29 -25.25
CA LYS A 488 -2.20 32.20 -25.71
C LYS A 488 -3.08 31.68 -24.58
N SER A 489 -2.55 31.55 -23.37
CA SER A 489 -3.30 31.09 -22.18
C SER A 489 -4.38 32.08 -21.75
N GLU A 490 -4.13 33.39 -21.85
CA GLU A 490 -5.12 34.44 -21.52
C GLU A 490 -6.35 34.37 -22.44
N LYS A 491 -6.20 33.89 -23.69
CA LYS A 491 -7.34 33.66 -24.60
C LYS A 491 -8.24 32.50 -24.14
N TYR A 492 -7.81 31.69 -23.18
CA TYR A 492 -8.56 30.58 -22.59
C TYR A 492 -9.20 30.91 -21.23
N GLU A 493 -9.02 32.12 -20.69
CA GLU A 493 -9.80 32.58 -19.54
C GLU A 493 -11.25 32.89 -19.99
N ILE A 494 -12.11 31.85 -19.95
CA ILE A 494 -13.58 31.95 -20.01
C ILE A 494 -14.16 31.49 -18.68
#